data_AF-A0A929FWN5-F1
#
_entry.id   AF-A0A929FWN5-F1
#
_cell.length_a   1.000
_cell.length_b   1.000
_cell.length_c   1.000
_cell.angle_alpha   90.00
_cell.angle_beta   90.00
_cell.angle_gamma   90.00
#
_symmetry.space_group_name_H-M   'P 1'
#
loop_
_entity.id
_entity.type
_entity.pdbx_description
1 polymer ?
#
loop_
_entity_poly.entity_id
_entity_poly.type
_entity_poly.pdbx_seq_one_letter_code
_entity_poly.pdbx_strand_id
1 'polypeptide(L)'
;MLPGRRFQTGAAAVHRRRSSVDADNPFGPEVVEAVAQHMNDDHAGDSLLIVRALGGRPDATTAETTGLDGRAIEFRASVPDGEPVTVRVPWSAPLTERAQIRAEVTRMYHEACAALGETPRGGDEEH
;
A
#
# COMPACT_ATOMS: atom_id res chain seq x y z
N MET A 1 -47.53 -36.45 -24.31
CA MET A 1 -47.01 -35.13 -24.76
C MET A 1 -46.62 -34.35 -23.51
N LEU A 2 -45.33 -33.97 -23.44
CA LEU A 2 -44.48 -33.16 -22.50
C LEU A 2 -45.12 -32.41 -21.29
N PRO A 3 -44.33 -31.92 -20.29
CA PRO A 3 -42.99 -32.31 -19.77
C PRO A 3 -42.89 -32.22 -18.22
N GLY A 4 -41.76 -32.62 -17.59
CA GLY A 4 -41.62 -32.48 -16.13
C GLY A 4 -40.22 -32.60 -15.52
N ARG A 5 -39.45 -31.51 -15.61
CA ARG A 5 -38.41 -31.02 -14.68
C ARG A 5 -37.25 -31.96 -14.30
N ARG A 6 -36.09 -31.71 -14.91
CA ARG A 6 -34.77 -32.04 -14.35
C ARG A 6 -34.38 -31.01 -13.30
N PHE A 7 -33.88 -31.49 -12.16
CA PHE A 7 -33.36 -30.67 -11.06
C PHE A 7 -31.95 -30.16 -11.34
N GLN A 8 -31.68 -29.03 -10.66
CA GLN A 8 -30.51 -28.17 -10.67
C GLN A 8 -29.17 -28.87 -10.44
N THR A 9 -28.11 -28.31 -11.05
CA THR A 9 -26.88 -27.95 -10.31
C THR A 9 -26.29 -26.69 -10.96
N GLY A 10 -26.68 -25.53 -10.47
CA GLY A 10 -25.96 -24.28 -10.76
C GLY A 10 -24.80 -24.17 -9.79
N ALA A 11 -23.57 -24.43 -10.25
CA ALA A 11 -22.37 -24.11 -9.50
C ALA A 11 -22.29 -22.58 -9.35
N ALA A 12 -22.41 -22.10 -8.11
CA ALA A 12 -22.17 -20.70 -7.79
C ALA A 12 -20.68 -20.41 -8.00
N ALA A 13 -20.35 -19.85 -9.15
CA ALA A 13 -19.06 -19.22 -9.37
C ALA A 13 -18.99 -18.00 -8.44
N VAL A 14 -18.29 -18.16 -7.31
CA VAL A 14 -17.84 -17.05 -6.46
C VAL A 14 -16.95 -16.17 -7.33
N HIS A 15 -17.57 -15.22 -8.02
CA HIS A 15 -16.87 -14.07 -8.56
C HIS A 15 -16.44 -13.25 -7.36
N ARG A 16 -15.20 -13.50 -6.90
CA ARG A 16 -14.49 -12.57 -6.03
C ARG A 16 -14.49 -11.24 -6.78
N ARG A 17 -15.33 -10.30 -6.36
CA ARG A 17 -15.43 -8.96 -6.95
C ARG A 17 -14.04 -8.35 -6.87
N ARG A 18 -13.26 -8.38 -7.96
CA ARG A 18 -12.02 -7.60 -8.06
C ARG A 18 -12.46 -6.16 -7.86
N SER A 19 -12.01 -5.56 -6.75
CA SER A 19 -12.29 -4.17 -6.42
C SER A 19 -11.91 -3.29 -7.62
N SER A 20 -12.77 -2.33 -7.97
CA SER A 20 -12.66 -1.43 -9.14
C SER A 20 -11.44 -0.49 -9.13
N VAL A 21 -10.46 -0.73 -8.26
CA VAL A 21 -9.28 0.11 -8.05
C VAL A 21 -8.14 -0.19 -9.03
N ASP A 22 -8.18 -1.32 -9.75
CA ASP A 22 -7.12 -1.70 -10.71
C ASP A 22 -7.19 -0.94 -12.05
N ALA A 23 -8.38 -0.52 -12.51
CA ALA A 23 -8.55 -0.06 -13.90
C ALA A 23 -8.05 1.37 -14.19
N ASP A 24 -7.74 2.16 -13.15
CA ASP A 24 -7.28 3.56 -13.25
C ASP A 24 -5.84 3.74 -12.74
N ASN A 25 -5.12 2.63 -12.49
CA ASN A 25 -3.74 2.68 -12.03
C ASN A 25 -2.81 2.98 -13.21
N PRO A 26 -2.08 4.12 -13.24
CA PRO A 26 -1.10 4.40 -14.28
C PRO A 26 0.12 3.45 -14.21
N PHE A 27 0.23 2.65 -13.16
CA PHE A 27 1.30 1.68 -12.96
C PHE A 27 0.81 0.26 -13.27
N GLY A 28 1.54 -0.43 -14.15
CA GLY A 28 1.31 -1.84 -14.42
C GLY A 28 1.58 -2.71 -13.18
N PRO A 29 0.97 -3.91 -13.09
CA PRO A 29 1.09 -4.78 -11.92
C PRO A 29 2.55 -5.17 -11.63
N GLU A 30 3.37 -5.33 -12.66
CA GLU A 30 4.81 -5.62 -12.52
C GLU A 30 5.60 -4.48 -11.84
N VAL A 31 5.21 -3.23 -12.10
CA VAL A 31 5.81 -2.05 -11.47
C VAL A 31 5.40 -1.96 -10.01
N VAL A 32 4.12 -2.20 -9.73
CA VAL A 32 3.59 -2.19 -8.36
C VAL A 32 4.27 -3.28 -7.53
N GLU A 33 4.38 -4.50 -8.06
CA GLU A 33 5.05 -5.62 -7.40
C GLU A 33 6.53 -5.32 -7.15
N ALA A 34 7.26 -4.83 -8.16
CA ALA A 34 8.67 -4.50 -8.01
C ALA A 34 8.92 -3.38 -6.98
N VAL A 35 8.07 -2.36 -6.94
CA VAL A 35 8.17 -1.29 -5.94
C VAL A 35 7.81 -1.81 -4.56
N ALA A 36 6.73 -2.58 -4.42
CA ALA A 36 6.33 -3.14 -3.14
C ALA A 36 7.42 -4.04 -2.56
N GLN A 37 8.00 -4.92 -3.37
CA GLN A 37 9.10 -5.80 -2.97
C GLN A 37 10.31 -4.98 -2.47
N HIS A 38 10.76 -4.00 -3.24
CA HIS A 38 11.88 -3.15 -2.85
C HIS A 38 11.60 -2.37 -1.55
N MET A 39 10.39 -1.80 -1.42
CA MET A 39 9.99 -1.09 -0.20
C MET A 39 9.98 -2.02 1.02
N ASN A 40 9.56 -3.26 0.86
CA ASN A 40 9.50 -4.23 1.95
C ASN A 40 10.89 -4.76 2.33
N ASP A 41 11.78 -4.94 1.36
CA ASP A 41 13.12 -5.50 1.60
C ASP A 41 14.06 -4.45 2.18
N ASP A 42 14.08 -3.23 1.62
CA ASP A 42 15.07 -2.20 1.96
C ASP A 42 14.51 -1.10 2.88
N HIS A 43 13.19 -0.88 2.86
CA HIS A 43 12.54 0.30 3.46
C HIS A 43 11.36 -0.01 4.38
N ALA A 44 11.30 -1.22 4.97
CA ALA A 44 10.22 -1.60 5.88
C ALA A 44 10.13 -0.66 7.10
N GLY A 45 11.29 -0.23 7.62
CA GLY A 45 11.36 0.73 8.73
C GLY A 45 10.82 2.11 8.34
N ASP A 46 11.10 2.57 7.12
CA ASP A 46 10.66 3.87 6.63
C ASP A 46 9.14 3.86 6.36
N SER A 47 8.64 2.74 5.82
CA SER A 47 7.21 2.46 5.65
C SER A 47 6.46 2.54 6.98
N LEU A 48 7.06 2.03 8.06
CA LEU A 48 6.47 2.10 9.40
C LEU A 48 6.35 3.55 9.90
N LEU A 49 7.38 4.38 9.72
CA LEU A 49 7.32 5.80 10.11
C LEU A 49 6.23 6.53 9.33
N ILE A 50 6.13 6.28 8.02
CA ILE A 50 5.08 6.86 7.16
C ILE A 50 3.69 6.46 7.66
N VAL A 51 3.46 5.19 7.95
CA VAL A 51 2.17 4.70 8.47
C VAL A 51 1.84 5.33 9.84
N ARG A 52 2.82 5.45 10.73
CA ARG A 52 2.63 6.04 12.07
C ARG A 52 2.28 7.52 12.01
N ALA A 53 3.01 8.28 11.19
CA ALA A 53 2.86 9.73 11.12
C ALA A 53 1.71 10.16 10.19
N LEU A 54 1.66 9.62 8.97
CA LEU A 54 0.78 10.07 7.89
C LEU A 54 -0.41 9.14 7.67
N GLY A 55 -0.27 7.87 8.04
CA GLY A 55 -1.31 6.84 7.91
C GLY A 55 -2.33 6.81 9.06
N GLY A 56 -2.17 7.66 10.08
CA GLY A 56 -3.08 7.72 11.23
C GLY A 56 -3.01 6.51 12.15
N ARG A 57 -1.94 5.70 12.08
CA ARG A 57 -1.73 4.50 12.92
C ARG A 57 -0.45 4.61 13.75
N PRO A 58 -0.40 5.53 14.73
CA PRO A 58 0.78 5.75 15.57
C PRO A 58 1.17 4.50 16.38
N ASP A 59 0.22 3.61 16.61
CA ASP A 59 0.35 2.32 17.30
C ASP A 59 0.94 1.21 16.43
N ALA A 60 1.10 1.40 15.12
CA ALA A 60 1.60 0.37 14.21
C ALA A 60 2.97 -0.18 14.66
N THR A 61 3.18 -1.49 14.56
CA THR A 61 4.43 -2.17 14.91
C THR A 61 5.22 -2.60 13.70
N THR A 62 4.54 -2.94 12.60
CA THR A 62 5.14 -3.19 11.28
C THR A 62 4.30 -2.56 10.19
N ALA A 63 4.91 -2.29 9.04
CA ALA A 63 4.21 -1.84 7.83
C ALA A 63 4.85 -2.49 6.61
N GLU A 64 4.02 -3.10 5.78
CA GLU A 64 4.42 -3.72 4.51
C GLU A 64 3.69 -3.02 3.37
N THR A 65 4.39 -2.58 2.34
CA THR A 65 3.77 -2.08 1.12
C THR A 65 3.07 -3.23 0.41
N THR A 66 1.75 -3.12 0.21
CA THR A 66 0.95 -4.12 -0.51
C THR A 66 0.63 -3.70 -1.93
N GLY A 67 0.71 -2.41 -2.22
CA GLY A 67 0.49 -1.88 -3.56
C GLY A 67 0.53 -0.36 -3.57
N LEU A 68 0.32 0.19 -4.76
CA LEU A 68 0.20 1.63 -4.97
C LEU A 68 -0.53 1.90 -6.27
N ASP A 69 -1.12 3.08 -6.36
CA ASP A 69 -1.75 3.61 -7.56
C ASP A 69 -1.38 5.08 -7.79
N GLY A 70 -1.95 5.72 -8.80
CA GLY A 70 -1.68 7.12 -9.13
C GLY A 70 -2.12 8.12 -8.05
N ARG A 71 -2.86 7.71 -7.01
CA ARG A 71 -3.38 8.60 -5.96
C ARG A 71 -2.85 8.30 -4.56
N ALA A 72 -2.47 7.06 -4.27
CA ALA A 72 -1.95 6.68 -2.96
C ALA A 72 -0.99 5.48 -3.03
N ILE A 73 -0.18 5.34 -1.97
CA ILE A 73 0.47 4.08 -1.61
C ILE A 73 -0.36 3.35 -0.56
N GLU A 74 -0.40 2.03 -0.66
CA GLU A 74 -1.10 1.15 0.25
C GLU A 74 -0.12 0.32 1.08
N PHE A 75 -0.33 0.35 2.38
CA PHE A 75 0.41 -0.43 3.35
C PHE A 75 -0.52 -1.37 4.11
N ARG A 76 -0.01 -2.52 4.50
CA ARG A 76 -0.57 -3.39 5.52
C ARG A 76 0.21 -3.15 6.81
N ALA A 77 -0.47 -2.58 7.79
CA ALA A 77 0.12 -2.27 9.09
C ALA A 77 -0.33 -3.28 10.14
N SER A 78 0.61 -3.85 10.88
CA SER A 78 0.30 -4.63 12.08
C SER A 78 0.14 -3.70 13.26
N VAL A 79 -0.87 -3.94 14.08
CA VAL A 79 -1.13 -3.18 15.30
C VAL A 79 -1.22 -4.11 16.51
N PRO A 80 -0.98 -3.60 17.73
CA PRO A 80 -1.14 -4.39 18.94
C PRO A 80 -2.54 -4.98 19.03
N ASP A 81 -2.62 -6.26 19.41
CA ASP A 81 -3.87 -6.95 19.74
C ASP A 81 -4.96 -6.94 18.65
N GLY A 82 -4.57 -6.83 17.38
CA GLY A 82 -5.51 -6.74 16.27
C GLY A 82 -5.04 -7.42 14.98
N GLU A 83 -5.99 -7.57 14.07
CA GLU A 83 -5.70 -7.98 12.70
C GLU A 83 -4.95 -6.87 11.96
N PRO A 84 -4.02 -7.23 11.05
CA PRO A 84 -3.36 -6.25 10.20
C PRO A 84 -4.36 -5.42 9.40
N VAL A 85 -4.16 -4.12 9.38
CA VAL A 85 -5.07 -3.16 8.75
C VAL A 85 -4.48 -2.61 7.46
N THR A 86 -5.33 -2.36 6.48
CA THR A 86 -4.94 -1.65 5.26
C THR A 86 -4.95 -0.15 5.51
N VAL A 87 -3.81 0.50 5.27
CA VAL A 87 -3.59 1.94 5.42
C VAL A 87 -3.24 2.49 4.05
N ARG A 88 -4.00 3.49 3.59
CA ARG A 88 -3.72 4.18 2.32
C ARG A 88 -3.27 5.60 2.60
N VAL A 89 -2.07 5.93 2.15
CA VAL A 89 -1.49 7.27 2.33
C VAL A 89 -1.51 7.98 0.97
N PRO A 90 -2.29 9.07 0.83
CA PRO A 90 -2.41 9.78 -0.44
C PRO A 90 -1.10 10.49 -0.78
N TRP A 91 -0.74 10.50 -2.07
CA TRP A 91 0.34 11.34 -2.58
C TRP A 91 0.01 12.83 -2.42
N SER A 92 1.03 13.70 -2.48
CA SER A 92 0.79 15.15 -2.50
C SER A 92 0.05 15.60 -3.76
N ALA A 93 0.26 14.89 -4.87
CA ALA A 93 -0.42 15.07 -6.14
C ALA A 93 -0.54 13.73 -6.87
N PRO A 94 -1.50 13.56 -7.80
CA PRO A 94 -1.59 12.35 -8.58
C PRO A 94 -0.31 12.08 -9.37
N LEU A 95 0.21 10.86 -9.25
CA LEU A 95 1.38 10.40 -9.97
C LEU A 95 0.98 9.72 -11.26
N THR A 96 1.75 9.96 -12.31
CA THR A 96 1.57 9.37 -13.64
C THR A 96 2.80 8.60 -14.11
N GLU A 97 3.96 8.81 -13.47
CA GLU A 97 5.22 8.23 -13.87
C GLU A 97 5.93 7.55 -12.69
N ARG A 98 6.55 6.39 -12.96
CA ARG A 98 7.23 5.59 -11.94
C ARG A 98 8.33 6.36 -11.21
N ALA A 99 9.03 7.26 -11.89
CA ALA A 99 10.08 8.08 -11.29
C ALA A 99 9.56 8.99 -10.16
N GLN A 100 8.29 9.40 -10.23
CA GLN A 100 7.67 10.26 -9.21
C GLN A 100 7.43 9.51 -7.89
N ILE A 101 7.24 8.18 -7.93
CA ILE A 101 6.99 7.36 -6.74
C ILE A 101 8.12 7.53 -5.73
N ARG A 102 9.38 7.40 -6.16
CA ARG A 102 10.53 7.51 -5.26
C ARG A 102 10.62 8.89 -4.61
N ALA A 103 10.38 9.95 -5.38
CA ALA A 103 10.41 11.31 -4.87
C ALA A 103 9.31 11.53 -3.81
N GLU A 104 8.09 11.06 -4.08
CA GLU A 104 6.98 11.17 -3.14
C GLU A 104 7.17 10.34 -1.87
N VAL A 105 7.66 9.11 -1.99
CA VAL A 105 7.97 8.27 -0.82
C VAL A 105 9.04 8.92 0.03
N THR A 106 10.10 9.45 -0.59
CA THR A 106 11.16 10.16 0.15
C THR A 106 10.61 11.39 0.87
N ARG A 107 9.76 12.18 0.20
CA ARG A 107 9.09 13.34 0.80
C ARG A 107 8.24 12.92 2.01
N MET A 108 7.43 11.87 1.88
CA MET A 108 6.61 11.32 2.97
C MET A 108 7.48 10.82 4.13
N TYR A 109 8.60 10.17 3.85
CA TYR A 109 9.54 9.72 4.87
C TYR A 109 10.09 10.89 5.67
N HIS A 110 10.56 11.95 5.01
CA HIS A 110 11.08 13.14 5.68
C HIS A 110 9.99 13.84 6.52
N GLU A 111 8.77 13.94 5.98
CA GLU A 111 7.61 14.49 6.68
C GLU A 111 7.26 13.64 7.91
N ALA A 112 7.30 12.32 7.79
CA ALA A 112 7.05 11.40 8.89
C ALA A 112 8.12 11.50 10.00
N CYS A 113 9.40 11.58 9.63
CA CYS A 113 10.49 11.83 10.56
C CYS A 113 10.29 13.14 11.31
N ALA A 114 9.98 14.23 10.59
CA ALA A 114 9.72 15.53 11.20
C ALA A 114 8.51 15.50 12.16
N ALA A 115 7.43 14.81 11.80
CA ALA A 115 6.23 14.68 12.62
C ALA A 115 6.45 13.83 13.88
N LEU A 116 7.33 12.82 13.81
CA LEU A 116 7.66 11.93 14.94
C LEU A 116 8.83 12.45 15.78
N GLY A 117 9.57 13.45 15.30
CA GLY A 117 10.80 13.93 15.94
C GLY A 117 11.99 12.99 15.77
N GLU A 118 11.95 12.12 14.75
CA GLU A 118 13.01 11.17 14.41
C GLU A 118 14.03 11.82 13.47
N THR A 119 15.32 11.51 13.62
CA THR A 119 16.34 11.92 12.66
C THR A 119 16.25 11.05 11.40
N PRO A 120 16.10 11.64 10.19
CA PRO A 120 16.10 10.86 8.96
C PRO A 120 17.42 10.11 8.80
N ARG A 121 17.35 8.81 8.49
CA ARG A 121 18.53 8.01 8.14
C ARG A 121 19.10 8.56 6.84
N GLY A 122 20.36 8.97 6.89
CA GLY A 122 21.05 9.73 5.83
C GLY A 122 21.52 11.13 6.25
N GLY A 123 21.22 11.56 7.48
CA GLY A 123 21.74 12.80 8.07
C GLY A 123 23.11 12.67 8.76
N ASP A 124 23.64 11.45 8.91
CA ASP A 124 24.88 11.17 9.68
C ASP A 124 25.93 10.42 8.84
N GLU A 125 26.26 10.92 7.65
CA GLU A 125 27.57 10.67 7.04
C GLU A 125 28.39 11.97 7.07
N GLU A 126 28.81 12.36 8.27
CA GLU A 126 29.96 13.26 8.47
C GLU A 126 31.20 12.38 8.64
N HIS A 127 32.15 12.48 7.70
CA HIS A 127 33.60 12.35 7.91
C HIS A 127 34.37 12.84 6.67
#